data_AF-A0A950JMQ9-F1
#
_entry.id   AF-A0A950JMQ9-F1
#
_cell.length_a   1.000
_cell.length_b   1.000
_cell.length_c   1.000
_cell.angle_alpha   90.00
_cell.angle_beta   90.00
_cell.angle_gamma   90.00
#
_symmetry.space_group_name_H-M   'P 1'
#
loop_
_entity.id
_entity.type
_entity.pdbx_description
1 polymer ?
#
loop_
_entity_poly.entity_id
_entity_poly.type
_entity_poly.pdbx_seq_one_letter_code
_entity_poly.pdbx_strand_id
1 'polypeptide(L)'
;MSVAATSAHFKENAHEALADARLQGAMAFSRNFVTRRATAAARLPEFEALRDSARAIKDHTLAHLDLYLEAYEQKVRASGGEVHYAQDAAEARKIIVDLCKSMGTSSVTKGKSMISEEIGLNHALEEAGIEPFETDLGEYIIQLRHETPSHILAPAIHLLAKDVEQEFRKA
;
A
#
# COMPACT_ATOMS: atom_id res chain seq x y z
N MET A 1 0.92 -0.67 17.13
CA MET A 1 2.35 -0.75 17.51
C MET A 1 3.19 -0.06 16.44
N SER A 2 3.93 1.00 16.77
CA SER A 2 4.86 1.66 15.85
C SER A 2 6.12 0.81 15.69
N VAL A 3 6.35 0.22 14.51
CA VAL A 3 7.61 -0.45 14.20
C VAL A 3 8.71 0.62 14.17
N ALA A 4 9.67 0.52 15.09
CA ALA A 4 10.80 1.44 15.14
C ALA A 4 11.63 1.30 13.86
N ALA A 5 11.96 2.43 13.21
CA ALA A 5 12.76 2.42 11.99
C ALA A 5 14.17 1.87 12.28
N THR A 6 14.55 0.77 11.62
CA THR A 6 15.87 0.15 11.73
C THR A 6 16.85 0.62 10.64
N SER A 7 16.51 1.70 9.93
CA SER A 7 17.24 2.21 8.78
C SER A 7 18.70 2.60 9.09
N ALA A 8 19.00 2.99 10.33
CA ALA A 8 20.37 3.24 10.79
C ALA A 8 21.28 1.99 10.69
N HIS A 9 20.71 0.79 10.81
CA HIS A 9 21.39 -0.50 10.75
C HIS A 9 21.30 -1.17 9.37
N PHE A 10 20.97 -0.41 8.32
CA PHE A 10 20.68 -0.97 6.99
C PHE A 10 21.77 -1.93 6.48
N LYS A 11 23.05 -1.61 6.65
CA LYS A 11 24.15 -2.46 6.16
C LYS A 11 24.21 -3.82 6.87
N GLU A 12 23.99 -3.82 8.18
CA GLU A 12 23.98 -5.03 9.01
C GLU A 12 22.77 -5.89 8.65
N ASN A 13 21.57 -5.29 8.66
CA ASN A 13 20.32 -5.94 8.28
C ASN A 13 20.40 -6.55 6.87
N ALA A 14 21.01 -5.83 5.92
CA ALA A 14 21.19 -6.31 4.55
C ALA A 14 22.12 -7.53 4.48
N HIS A 15 23.25 -7.53 5.22
CA HIS A 15 24.14 -8.70 5.26
C HIS A 15 23.46 -9.93 5.87
N GLU A 16 22.72 -9.75 6.97
CA GLU A 16 21.97 -10.83 7.59
C GLU A 16 20.89 -11.37 6.65
N ALA A 17 20.11 -10.49 6.03
CA ALA A 17 19.08 -10.86 5.06
C ALA A 17 19.66 -11.59 3.83
N LEU A 18 20.83 -11.18 3.36
CA LEU A 18 21.51 -11.87 2.25
C LEU A 18 21.93 -13.29 2.60
N ALA A 19 22.18 -13.60 3.88
CA ALA A 19 22.54 -14.94 4.34
C ALA A 19 21.32 -15.83 4.67
N ASP A 20 20.11 -15.27 4.73
CA ASP A 20 18.89 -16.01 5.05
C ASP A 20 18.43 -16.89 3.88
N ALA A 21 18.64 -18.21 4.00
CA ALA A 21 18.26 -19.20 3.00
C ALA A 21 16.74 -19.24 2.72
N ARG A 22 15.91 -18.96 3.73
CA ARG A 22 14.45 -18.92 3.57
C ARG A 22 14.05 -17.68 2.77
N LEU A 23 14.62 -16.51 3.08
CA LEU A 23 14.38 -15.29 2.32
C LEU A 23 14.89 -15.42 0.88
N GLN A 24 16.06 -16.02 0.68
CA GLN A 24 16.57 -16.34 -0.66
C GLN A 24 15.59 -17.22 -1.46
N GLY A 25 14.97 -18.20 -0.80
CA GLY A 25 13.94 -19.06 -1.38
C GLY A 25 12.68 -18.27 -1.76
N ALA A 26 12.17 -17.43 -0.85
CA ALA A 26 11.02 -16.55 -1.10
C ALA A 26 11.29 -15.57 -2.25
N MET A 27 12.51 -15.04 -2.35
CA MET A 27 12.92 -14.09 -3.40
C MET A 27 13.27 -14.75 -4.74
N ALA A 28 13.33 -16.07 -4.84
CA ALA A 28 13.81 -16.75 -6.05
C ALA A 28 13.01 -16.39 -7.31
N PHE A 29 11.71 -16.10 -7.17
CA PHE A 29 10.85 -15.75 -8.30
C PHE A 29 11.16 -14.36 -8.89
N SER A 30 11.75 -13.44 -8.11
CA SER A 30 12.06 -12.07 -8.54
C SER A 30 13.29 -11.99 -9.45
N ARG A 31 14.13 -13.03 -9.48
CA ARG A 31 15.40 -13.08 -10.23
C ARG A 31 15.24 -12.74 -11.71
N ASN A 32 14.13 -13.14 -12.32
CA ASN A 32 13.88 -12.92 -13.75
C ASN A 32 13.02 -11.69 -14.03
N PHE A 33 12.61 -10.92 -13.01
CA PHE A 33 11.69 -9.80 -13.19
C PHE A 33 12.25 -8.73 -14.14
N VAL A 34 13.52 -8.35 -13.96
CA VAL A 34 14.20 -7.35 -14.82
C VAL A 34 14.24 -7.81 -16.27
N THR A 35 14.66 -9.04 -16.52
CA THR A 35 14.71 -9.63 -17.87
C THR A 35 13.31 -9.73 -18.49
N ARG A 36 12.31 -10.22 -17.75
CA ARG A 36 10.93 -10.33 -18.25
C ARG A 36 10.34 -8.96 -18.58
N ARG A 37 10.62 -7.94 -17.75
CA ARG A 37 10.23 -6.56 -18.03
C ARG A 37 10.87 -6.04 -19.30
N ALA A 38 12.18 -6.26 -19.47
CA ALA A 38 12.91 -5.84 -20.68
C ALA A 38 12.36 -6.54 -21.93
N THR A 39 12.12 -7.85 -21.87
CA THR A 39 11.52 -8.61 -22.99
C THR A 39 10.11 -8.13 -23.31
N ALA A 40 9.28 -7.83 -22.31
CA ALA A 40 7.95 -7.28 -22.53
C ALA A 40 8.00 -5.90 -23.19
N ALA A 41 8.89 -5.02 -22.74
CA ALA A 41 9.11 -3.71 -23.34
C ALA A 41 9.61 -3.83 -24.79
N ALA A 42 10.54 -4.74 -25.08
CA ALA A 42 11.06 -4.96 -26.43
C ALA A 42 10.01 -5.48 -27.43
N ARG A 43 8.90 -6.08 -26.94
CA ARG A 43 7.77 -6.52 -27.78
C ARG A 43 6.81 -5.39 -28.15
N LEU A 44 7.01 -4.19 -27.59
CA LEU A 44 6.20 -3.01 -27.82
C LEU A 44 7.09 -1.89 -28.37
N PRO A 45 7.25 -1.77 -29.70
CA PRO A 45 8.17 -0.80 -30.31
C PRO A 45 7.99 0.65 -29.84
N GLU A 46 6.77 1.03 -29.48
CA GLU A 46 6.37 2.34 -28.97
C GLU A 46 6.53 2.50 -27.44
N PHE A 47 7.09 1.52 -26.73
CA PHE A 47 7.16 1.51 -25.26
C PHE A 47 7.76 2.79 -24.66
N GLU A 48 8.89 3.26 -25.22
CA GLU A 48 9.55 4.47 -24.73
C GLU A 48 8.70 5.73 -24.96
N ALA A 49 8.02 5.83 -26.11
CA ALA A 49 7.12 6.93 -26.41
C ALA A 49 5.89 6.94 -25.49
N LEU A 50 5.31 5.75 -25.22
CA LEU A 50 4.22 5.60 -24.26
C LEU A 50 4.66 5.98 -22.84
N ARG A 51 5.86 5.59 -22.43
CA ARG A 51 6.43 5.95 -21.13
C ARG A 51 6.59 7.47 -21.00
N ASP A 52 7.10 8.13 -22.04
CA ASP A 52 7.28 9.57 -22.03
C ASP A 52 5.93 10.31 -22.07
N SER A 53 4.94 9.79 -22.81
CA SER A 53 3.57 10.30 -22.78
C SER A 53 2.93 10.16 -21.41
N ALA A 54 3.08 9.00 -20.75
CA ALA A 54 2.56 8.77 -19.40
C ALA A 54 3.21 9.72 -18.39
N ARG A 55 4.52 9.98 -18.53
CA ARG A 55 5.23 10.98 -17.71
C ARG A 55 4.65 12.38 -17.95
N ALA A 56 4.51 12.80 -19.20
CA ALA A 56 3.97 14.11 -19.54
C ALA A 56 2.55 14.32 -19.00
N ILE A 57 1.69 13.29 -19.07
CA ILE A 57 0.35 13.32 -18.46
C ILE A 57 0.45 13.51 -16.95
N LYS A 58 1.29 12.72 -16.27
CA LYS A 58 1.46 12.83 -14.82
C LYS A 58 1.96 14.21 -14.40
N ASP A 59 2.98 14.74 -15.09
CA ASP A 59 3.55 16.05 -14.80
C ASP A 59 2.52 17.15 -15.02
N HIS A 60 1.73 17.06 -16.10
CA HIS A 60 0.62 17.97 -16.36
C HIS A 60 -0.45 17.88 -15.26
N THR A 61 -0.87 16.68 -14.85
CA THR A 61 -1.84 16.50 -13.77
C THR A 61 -1.34 17.09 -12.45
N LEU A 62 -0.07 16.88 -12.11
CA LEU A 62 0.53 17.44 -10.89
C LEU A 62 0.60 18.98 -10.94
N ALA A 63 0.85 19.57 -12.11
CA ALA A 63 0.90 21.02 -12.29
C ALA A 63 -0.49 21.70 -12.23
N HIS A 64 -1.57 20.94 -12.39
CA HIS A 64 -2.95 21.45 -12.44
C HIS A 64 -3.86 20.69 -11.45
N LEU A 65 -3.33 20.33 -10.28
CA LEU A 65 -4.07 19.57 -9.27
C LEU A 65 -5.32 20.28 -8.78
N ASP A 66 -5.32 21.61 -8.74
CA ASP A 66 -6.47 22.44 -8.44
C ASP A 66 -7.68 22.08 -9.34
N LEU A 67 -7.45 21.95 -10.65
CA LEU A 67 -8.50 21.59 -11.60
C LEU A 67 -8.90 20.11 -11.49
N TYR A 68 -7.91 19.22 -11.36
CA TYR A 68 -8.17 17.78 -11.38
C TYR A 68 -8.79 17.26 -10.08
N LEU A 69 -8.50 17.87 -8.93
CA LEU A 69 -9.13 17.50 -7.66
C LEU A 69 -10.61 17.87 -7.64
N GLU A 70 -10.98 19.06 -8.13
CA GLU A 70 -12.40 19.45 -8.27
C GLU A 70 -13.13 18.54 -9.26
N ALA A 71 -12.53 18.24 -10.40
CA ALA A 71 -13.10 17.32 -11.38
C ALA A 71 -13.28 15.91 -10.79
N TYR A 72 -12.32 15.42 -10.02
CA TYR A 72 -12.40 14.14 -9.33
C TYR A 72 -13.54 14.14 -8.29
N GLU A 73 -13.61 15.15 -7.43
CA GLU A 73 -14.66 15.30 -6.42
C GLU A 73 -16.06 15.29 -7.05
N GLN A 74 -16.25 16.05 -8.13
CA GLN A 74 -17.52 16.07 -8.86
C GLN A 74 -17.91 14.69 -9.38
N LYS A 75 -16.95 13.92 -9.91
CA LYS A 75 -17.21 12.55 -10.40
C LYS A 75 -17.52 11.59 -9.27
N VAL A 76 -16.80 11.67 -8.15
CA VAL A 76 -17.07 10.84 -6.95
C VAL A 76 -18.48 11.12 -6.42
N ARG A 77 -18.84 12.40 -6.27
CA ARG A 77 -20.19 12.81 -5.85
C ARG A 77 -21.27 12.32 -6.81
N ALA A 78 -21.04 12.42 -8.12
CA ALA A 78 -21.97 11.92 -9.13
C ALA A 78 -22.15 10.38 -9.07
N SER A 79 -21.13 9.65 -8.60
CA SER A 79 -21.20 8.21 -8.32
C SER A 79 -21.74 7.86 -6.93
N GLY A 80 -22.19 8.85 -6.14
CA GLY A 80 -22.75 8.65 -4.81
C GLY A 80 -21.73 8.56 -3.68
N GLY A 81 -20.46 8.88 -3.94
CA GLY A 81 -19.42 8.97 -2.92
C GLY A 81 -19.29 10.38 -2.33
N GLU A 82 -18.55 10.49 -1.25
CA GLU A 82 -18.18 11.76 -0.63
C GLU A 82 -16.66 11.89 -0.56
N VAL A 83 -16.14 13.09 -0.84
CA VAL A 83 -14.72 13.42 -0.72
C VAL A 83 -14.54 14.30 0.51
N HIS A 84 -13.66 13.88 1.39
CA HIS A 84 -13.21 14.70 2.51
C HIS A 84 -11.76 15.13 2.27
N TYR A 85 -11.50 16.41 2.45
CA TYR A 85 -10.15 16.98 2.39
C TYR A 85 -9.57 17.02 3.81
N ALA A 86 -8.28 16.72 3.91
CA ALA A 86 -7.51 16.81 5.14
C ALA A 86 -6.15 17.45 4.82
N GLN A 87 -5.74 18.38 5.67
CA GLN A 87 -4.47 19.10 5.57
C GLN A 87 -3.29 18.24 6.04
N ASP A 88 -3.52 17.33 6.98
CA ASP A 88 -2.49 16.47 7.54
C ASP A 88 -3.01 15.09 7.99
N ALA A 89 -2.08 14.26 8.48
CA ALA A 89 -2.34 12.91 8.95
C ALA A 89 -3.28 12.84 10.17
N ALA A 90 -3.25 13.83 11.07
CA ALA A 90 -4.11 13.85 12.24
C ALA A 90 -5.55 14.18 11.86
N GLU A 91 -5.73 15.17 10.98
CA GLU A 91 -7.05 15.54 10.45
C GLU A 91 -7.66 14.39 9.63
N ALA A 92 -6.89 13.76 8.75
CA ALA A 92 -7.35 12.62 7.95
C ALA A 92 -7.86 11.47 8.83
N ARG A 93 -7.08 11.07 9.84
CA ARG A 93 -7.48 10.03 10.81
C ARG A 93 -8.73 10.43 11.58
N LYS A 94 -8.81 11.68 12.04
CA LYS A 94 -9.97 12.18 12.78
C LYS A 94 -11.24 12.09 11.94
N ILE A 95 -11.21 12.58 10.70
CA ILE A 95 -12.34 12.53 9.77
C ILE A 95 -12.84 11.10 9.60
N ILE A 96 -11.94 10.16 9.32
CA ILE A 96 -12.30 8.76 9.07
C ILE A 96 -12.88 8.10 10.32
N VAL A 97 -12.26 8.29 11.48
CA VAL A 97 -12.75 7.75 12.77
C VAL A 97 -14.13 8.31 13.12
N ASP A 98 -14.32 9.63 12.96
CA ASP A 98 -15.60 10.28 13.24
C ASP A 98 -16.70 9.78 12.30
N LEU A 99 -16.38 9.56 11.01
CA LEU A 99 -17.30 8.99 10.03
C LEU A 99 -17.75 7.58 10.46
N CYS A 100 -16.81 6.68 10.77
CA CYS A 100 -17.12 5.33 11.25
C CYS A 100 -17.98 5.36 12.53
N LYS A 101 -17.66 6.24 13.49
CA LYS A 101 -18.45 6.40 14.72
C LYS A 101 -19.86 6.91 14.44
N SER A 102 -20.02 7.87 13.52
CA SER A 102 -21.33 8.42 13.16
C SER A 102 -22.26 7.37 12.54
N MET A 103 -21.69 6.38 11.85
CA MET A 103 -22.41 5.25 11.28
C MET A 103 -22.64 4.12 12.28
N GLY A 104 -22.07 4.19 13.49
CA GLY A 104 -22.17 3.16 14.51
C GLY A 104 -21.48 1.84 14.11
N THR A 105 -20.49 1.88 13.22
CA THR A 105 -19.81 0.69 12.70
C THR A 105 -18.69 0.25 13.64
N SER A 106 -18.61 -1.05 13.92
CA SER A 106 -17.50 -1.67 14.67
C SER A 106 -16.34 -2.14 13.78
N SER A 107 -16.51 -2.07 12.46
CA SER A 107 -15.48 -2.46 11.49
C SER A 107 -15.56 -1.63 10.21
N VAL A 108 -14.45 -1.56 9.47
CA VAL A 108 -14.36 -0.84 8.20
C VAL A 108 -13.48 -1.60 7.22
N THR A 109 -13.95 -1.77 5.99
CA THR A 109 -13.13 -2.32 4.90
C THR A 109 -12.52 -1.17 4.10
N LYS A 110 -11.22 -1.24 3.81
CA LYS A 110 -10.50 -0.22 3.07
C LYS A 110 -9.66 -0.81 1.94
N GLY A 111 -9.47 -0.01 0.90
CA GLY A 111 -8.54 -0.31 -0.18
C GLY A 111 -7.08 -0.09 0.24
N LYS A 112 -6.16 -0.78 -0.43
CA LYS A 112 -4.72 -0.54 -0.28
C LYS A 112 -4.38 0.91 -0.63
N SER A 113 -3.70 1.58 0.29
CA SER A 113 -3.15 2.90 0.08
C SER A 113 -1.88 3.06 0.91
N MET A 114 -0.77 3.44 0.29
CA MET A 114 0.45 3.74 1.05
C MET A 114 0.24 4.92 2.01
N ILE A 115 -0.64 5.85 1.65
CA ILE A 115 -1.01 6.97 2.51
C ILE A 115 -1.68 6.48 3.79
N SER A 116 -2.47 5.40 3.77
CA SER A 116 -3.06 4.88 5.01
C SER A 116 -2.00 4.37 5.98
N GLU A 117 -0.91 3.79 5.47
CA GLU A 117 0.22 3.35 6.29
C GLU A 117 1.04 4.52 6.81
N GLU A 118 1.34 5.50 5.95
CA GLU A 118 2.10 6.69 6.33
C GLU A 118 1.41 7.52 7.42
N ILE A 119 0.08 7.62 7.38
CA ILE A 119 -0.69 8.34 8.42
C ILE A 119 -1.02 7.46 9.63
N GLY A 120 -0.72 6.16 9.60
CA GLY A 120 -1.03 5.22 10.68
C GLY A 120 -2.54 5.02 10.89
N LEU A 121 -3.30 4.87 9.81
CA LEU A 121 -4.76 4.81 9.86
C LEU A 121 -5.29 3.58 10.61
N ASN A 122 -4.73 2.39 10.37
CA ASN A 122 -5.18 1.15 11.03
C ASN A 122 -5.12 1.28 12.55
N HIS A 123 -4.01 1.83 13.06
CA HIS A 123 -3.84 2.07 14.48
C HIS A 123 -4.91 3.00 15.06
N ALA A 124 -5.21 4.10 14.36
CA ALA A 124 -6.20 5.06 14.85
C ALA A 124 -7.63 4.50 14.85
N LEU A 125 -7.94 3.61 13.90
CA LEU A 125 -9.20 2.87 13.88
C LEU A 125 -9.27 1.87 15.04
N GLU A 126 -8.22 1.07 15.24
CA GLU A 126 -8.13 0.10 16.33
C GLU A 126 -8.24 0.77 17.71
N GLU A 127 -7.53 1.87 17.94
CA GLU A 127 -7.64 2.69 19.17
C GLU A 127 -9.04 3.24 19.39
N ALA A 128 -9.78 3.49 18.32
CA ALA A 128 -11.16 3.93 18.36
C ALA A 128 -12.19 2.77 18.49
N GLY A 129 -11.73 1.53 18.60
CA GLY A 129 -12.58 0.34 18.70
C GLY A 129 -13.22 -0.08 17.38
N ILE A 130 -12.63 0.32 16.25
CA ILE A 130 -13.10 0.00 14.90
C ILE A 130 -12.08 -0.94 14.26
N GLU A 131 -12.51 -2.12 13.83
CA GLU A 131 -11.62 -3.10 13.20
C GLU A 131 -11.43 -2.81 11.70
N PRO A 132 -10.21 -2.44 11.26
CA PRO A 132 -9.94 -2.26 9.83
C PRO A 132 -9.78 -3.61 9.13
N PHE A 133 -10.16 -3.68 7.84
CA PHE A 133 -9.90 -4.82 6.97
C PHE A 133 -9.39 -4.35 5.61
N GLU A 134 -8.22 -4.84 5.21
CA GLU A 134 -7.65 -4.57 3.88
C GLU A 134 -8.32 -5.41 2.79
N THR A 135 -8.63 -4.80 1.64
CA THR A 135 -9.08 -5.57 0.47
C THR A 135 -7.93 -6.20 -0.32
N ASP A 136 -6.71 -5.67 -0.18
CA ASP A 136 -5.53 -6.26 -0.83
C ASP A 136 -5.03 -7.43 0.01
N LEU A 137 -4.93 -8.62 -0.60
CA LEU A 137 -4.51 -9.84 0.10
C LEU A 137 -3.11 -9.69 0.70
N GLY A 138 -2.19 -9.00 0.02
CA GLY A 138 -0.85 -8.78 0.52
C GLY A 138 -0.86 -7.93 1.79
N GLU A 139 -1.59 -6.81 1.77
CA GLU A 139 -1.75 -5.97 2.97
C GLU A 139 -2.50 -6.71 4.08
N TYR A 140 -3.52 -7.50 3.75
CA TYR A 140 -4.26 -8.27 4.75
C TYR A 140 -3.39 -9.33 5.44
N ILE A 141 -2.53 -10.04 4.69
CA ILE A 141 -1.53 -10.96 5.29
C ILE A 141 -0.62 -10.21 6.26
N ILE A 142 -0.14 -9.04 5.88
CA ILE A 142 0.74 -8.22 6.71
C ILE A 142 0.00 -7.70 7.96
N GLN A 143 -1.26 -7.31 7.80
CA GLN A 143 -2.15 -6.90 8.89
C GLN A 143 -2.32 -8.04 9.92
N LEU A 144 -2.65 -9.26 9.48
CA LEU A 144 -2.79 -10.44 10.35
C LEU A 144 -1.49 -10.76 11.12
N ARG A 145 -0.34 -10.46 10.50
CA ARG A 145 0.99 -10.68 11.10
C ARG A 145 1.45 -9.54 12.00
N HIS A 146 0.74 -8.41 12.00
CA HIS A 146 1.16 -7.18 12.67
C HIS A 146 2.59 -6.74 12.31
N GLU A 147 2.94 -6.91 11.03
CA GLU A 147 4.26 -6.58 10.48
C GLU A 147 4.16 -5.35 9.56
N THR A 148 5.31 -4.80 9.13
CA THR A 148 5.35 -3.79 8.07
C THR A 148 5.50 -4.45 6.69
N PRO A 149 4.96 -3.86 5.61
CA PRO A 149 5.14 -4.40 4.27
C PRO A 149 6.61 -4.38 3.85
N SER A 150 7.08 -5.47 3.25
CA SER A 150 8.46 -5.58 2.76
C SER A 150 8.71 -4.88 1.42
N HIS A 151 7.65 -4.64 0.65
CA HIS A 151 7.72 -3.98 -0.65
C HIS A 151 6.40 -3.27 -0.97
N ILE A 152 6.49 -2.04 -1.49
CA ILE A 152 5.34 -1.16 -1.77
C ILE A 152 4.28 -1.80 -2.68
N LEU A 153 4.70 -2.51 -3.73
CA LEU A 153 3.79 -3.21 -4.66
C LEU A 153 3.48 -4.66 -4.25
N ALA A 154 4.27 -5.24 -3.35
CA ALA A 154 4.20 -6.67 -3.02
C ALA A 154 4.45 -6.86 -1.52
N PRO A 155 3.48 -6.48 -0.66
CA PRO A 155 3.68 -6.35 0.79
C PRO A 155 4.29 -7.59 1.44
N ALA A 156 3.74 -8.75 1.10
CA ALA A 156 4.08 -10.07 1.63
C ALA A 156 5.12 -10.85 0.79
N ILE A 157 5.91 -10.18 -0.06
CA ILE A 157 6.81 -10.86 -1.01
C ILE A 157 7.85 -11.75 -0.33
N HIS A 158 8.21 -11.44 0.91
CA HIS A 158 9.17 -12.17 1.74
C HIS A 158 8.62 -13.47 2.36
N LEU A 159 7.32 -13.75 2.20
CA LEU A 159 6.65 -14.91 2.79
C LEU A 159 6.55 -16.08 1.79
N LEU A 160 6.62 -17.30 2.31
CA LEU A 160 6.34 -18.52 1.57
C LEU A 160 4.85 -18.89 1.72
N ALA A 161 4.32 -19.67 0.78
CA ALA A 161 2.91 -20.10 0.82
C ALA A 161 2.52 -20.81 2.14
N LYS A 162 3.44 -21.57 2.72
CA LYS A 162 3.24 -22.23 4.03
C LYS A 162 3.07 -21.24 5.19
N ASP A 163 3.69 -20.06 5.09
CA ASP A 163 3.60 -19.03 6.12
C ASP A 163 2.23 -18.36 6.06
N VAL A 164 1.79 -18.05 4.84
CA VAL A 164 0.44 -17.55 4.59
C VAL A 164 -0.61 -18.54 5.08
N GLU A 165 -0.46 -19.83 4.74
CA GLU A 165 -1.37 -20.89 5.22
C GLU A 165 -1.45 -20.91 6.76
N GLN A 166 -0.32 -20.86 7.45
CA GLN A 166 -0.27 -20.88 8.91
C GLN A 166 -0.98 -19.69 9.54
N GLU A 167 -0.84 -18.49 9.00
CA GLU A 167 -1.51 -17.30 9.54
C GLU A 167 -3.03 -17.37 9.36
N PHE A 168 -3.50 -17.77 8.17
CA PHE A 168 -4.94 -17.94 7.94
C PHE A 168 -5.59 -19.07 8.75
N ARG A 169 -4.81 -20.02 9.26
CA ARG A 169 -5.34 -21.05 10.19
C ARG A 169 -5.46 -20.57 11.63
N LYS A 170 -4.74 -19.50 12.00
CA LYS A 170 -4.75 -18.94 13.37
C LYS A 170 -5.82 -17.85 13.53
N ALA A 171 -6.03 -17.07 12.47
CA ALA A 171 -7.07 -16.05 12.38
C ALA A 171 -8.47 -16.68 12.36
#